data_AF-A0A4R8GP00-F1
#
_entry.id   AF-A0A4R8GP00-F1
#
_cell.length_a   1.000
_cell.length_b   1.000
_cell.length_c   1.000
_cell.angle_alpha   90.00
_cell.angle_beta   90.00
_cell.angle_gamma   90.00
#
_symmetry.space_group_name_H-M   'P 1'
#
loop_
_entity.id
_entity.type
_entity.pdbx_description
1 polymer ?
#
loop_
_entity_poly.entity_id
_entity_poly.type
_entity_poly.pdbx_seq_one_letter_code
_entity_poly.pdbx_strand_id
1 'polypeptide(L)' 'MVIIWSVHKRLAELRQKQRTRELNSQEEMELQQCLDANMFRCLQIARLQNESFVAHLSNDHDWQHDVCRKLDEIFESMKI' A
#
# COMPACT_ATOMS: atom_id res chain seq x y z
N MET A 1 -8.45 -8.57 -8.23
CA MET A 1 -8.80 -7.14 -8.09
C MET A 1 -7.50 -6.36 -7.96
N VAL A 2 -7.27 -5.35 -8.80
CA VAL A 2 -6.10 -4.47 -8.68
C VAL A 2 -6.55 -3.23 -7.91
N ILE A 3 -5.90 -2.94 -6.79
CA ILE A 3 -6.21 -1.77 -5.95
C ILE A 3 -5.24 -0.66 -6.33
N ILE A 4 -5.77 0.50 -6.71
CA ILE A 4 -4.99 1.71 -7.02
C ILE A 4 -5.26 2.72 -5.93
N TRP A 5 -4.26 3.02 -5.10
CA TRP A 5 -4.36 4.05 -4.09
C TRP A 5 -4.00 5.43 -4.66
N SER A 6 -4.43 6.50 -3.97
CA SER A 6 -4.11 7.88 -4.33
C SER A 6 -2.60 8.12 -4.48
N VAL A 7 -1.78 7.46 -3.64
CA VAL A 7 -0.32 7.49 -3.73
C VAL A 7 0.19 6.91 -5.06
N HIS A 8 -0.45 5.88 -5.61
CA HIS A 8 -0.07 5.31 -6.90
C HIS A 8 -0.36 6.27 -8.05
N LYS A 9 -1.50 6.98 -7.99
CA LYS A 9 -1.83 8.04 -8.96
C LYS A 9 -0.76 9.14 -8.92
N ARG A 10 -0.39 9.61 -7.72
CA ARG A 10 0.63 10.65 -7.57
C ARG A 10 2.03 10.21 -8.01
N LEU A 11 2.42 8.98 -7.70
CA LEU A 11 3.68 8.39 -8.18
C LEU A 11 3.73 8.35 -9.72
N ALA A 12 2.62 8.00 -10.38
CA ALA A 12 2.54 7.98 -11.84
C ALA A 12 2.69 9.39 -12.44
N GLU A 13 2.03 10.41 -11.86
CA GLU A 13 2.16 11.81 -12.28
C GLU A 13 3.60 12.32 -12.13
N LEU A 14 4.22 12.11 -10.97
CA LEU A 14 5.60 12.52 -10.72
C LEU A 14 6.58 11.82 -11.67
N ARG A 15 6.35 10.52 -11.93
CA ARG A 15 7.15 9.78 -12.90
C ARG A 15 6.99 10.31 -14.32
N GLN A 16 5.78 10.71 -14.72
CA GLN A 16 5.54 11.33 -16.02
C GLN A 16 6.31 12.65 -16.16
N LYS A 17 6.28 13.50 -15.13
CA LYS A 17 7.05 14.75 -15.10
C LYS A 17 8.55 14.50 -15.17
N GLN A 18 9.06 13.54 -14.41
CA GLN A 18 10.49 13.17 -14.41
C GLN A 18 10.98 12.69 -15.78
N ARG A 19 10.09 12.14 -16.62
CA ARG A 19 10.43 11.73 -17.99
C ARG A 19 10.49 12.88 -18.98
N THR A 20 9.86 14.02 -18.69
CA THR A 20 9.82 15.18 -19.58
C THR A 20 10.77 16.30 -19.14
N ARG A 21 11.09 16.37 -17.84
CA ARG A 21 12.04 17.31 -17.25
C ARG A 21 12.57 16.79 -15.92
N GLU A 22 13.62 17.43 -15.41
CA GLU A 22 14.04 17.23 -14.02
C GLU A 22 12.93 17.68 -13.05
N LEU A 23 12.80 16.95 -11.94
CA LEU A 23 11.91 17.32 -10.86
C LEU A 23 12.52 18.48 -10.08
N ASN A 24 11.69 19.42 -9.63
CA ASN A 24 12.16 20.42 -8.68
C ASN A 24 12.21 19.82 -7.27
N SER A 25 12.86 20.51 -6.33
CA SER A 25 13.06 20.01 -4.97
C SER A 25 11.75 19.66 -4.23
N GLN A 26 10.66 20.39 -4.50
CA GLN A 26 9.36 20.09 -3.92
C GLN A 26 8.79 18.78 -4.48
N GLU A 27 8.91 18.56 -5.79
CA GLU A 27 8.45 17.33 -6.45
C GLU A 27 9.31 16.11 -6.08
N GLU A 28 10.61 16.30 -5.86
CA GLU A 28 11.49 15.25 -5.33
C GLU A 28 11.11 14.86 -3.90
N MET A 29 10.84 15.85 -3.05
CA MET A 29 10.36 15.59 -1.69
C MET A 29 9.02 14.85 -1.71
N GLU A 30 8.07 15.26 -2.56
CA GLU A 30 6.79 14.58 -2.73
C GLU A 30 6.97 13.15 -3.26
N LEU A 31 7.93 12.92 -4.15
CA LEU A 31 8.26 11.57 -4.63
C LEU A 31 8.72 10.67 -3.49
N GLN A 32 9.61 11.15 -2.62
CA GLN A 32 10.06 10.39 -1.45
C GLN A 32 8.90 10.09 -0.50
N GLN A 33 8.07 11.08 -0.18
CA GLN A 33 6.90 10.90 0.68
C GLN A 33 5.92 9.87 0.10
N CYS A 34 5.70 9.89 -1.22
CA CYS A 34 4.84 8.90 -1.88
C CYS A 34 5.46 7.49 -1.85
N LEU A 35 6.78 7.38 -2.04
CA LEU A 35 7.47 6.09 -1.96
C LEU A 35 7.40 5.51 -0.54
N ASP A 36 7.63 6.33 0.49
CA ASP A 36 7.52 5.92 1.88
C ASP A 36 6.11 5.45 2.21
N ALA A 37 5.09 6.24 1.86
CA ALA A 37 3.69 5.86 2.07
C ALA A 37 3.31 4.55 1.36
N ASN A 38 3.78 4.35 0.13
CA ASN A 38 3.59 3.10 -0.59
C ASN A 38 4.31 1.93 0.08
N MET A 39 5.58 2.12 0.46
CA MET A 39 6.40 1.11 1.15
C MET A 39 5.73 0.67 2.45
N PHE A 40 5.36 1.61 3.32
CA PHE A 40 4.73 1.30 4.60
C PHE A 40 3.47 0.45 4.40
N ARG A 41 2.62 0.80 3.43
CA ARG A 41 1.41 0.03 3.13
C ARG A 41 1.72 -1.38 2.64
N CYS A 42 2.62 -1.51 1.66
CA CYS A 42 3.02 -2.82 1.14
C CYS A 42 3.55 -3.73 2.27
N LEU A 43 4.35 -3.18 3.19
CA LEU A 43 4.86 -3.92 4.33
C LEU A 43 3.77 -4.34 5.31
N GLN A 44 2.80 -3.45 5.62
CA GLN A 44 1.67 -3.81 6.49
C GLN A 44 0.81 -4.93 5.88
N ILE A 45 0.52 -4.84 4.58
CA ILE A 45 -0.27 -5.86 3.87
C ILE A 45 0.47 -7.20 3.83
N ALA A 46 1.76 -7.19 3.47
CA ALA A 46 2.56 -8.42 3.44
C ALA A 46 2.63 -9.07 4.82
N ARG A 47 2.78 -8.27 5.88
CA ARG A 47 2.75 -8.77 7.26
C ARG A 47 1.42 -9.46 7.59
N LEU A 48 0.29 -8.81 7.31
CA LEU A 48 -1.03 -9.38 7.58
C LEU A 48 -1.33 -10.61 6.71
N GLN A 49 -0.89 -10.65 5.46
CA GLN A 49 -1.03 -11.83 4.62
C GLN A 49 -0.27 -13.03 5.19
N ASN A 50 0.97 -12.80 5.65
CA ASN A 50 1.74 -13.85 6.32
C ASN A 50 1.07 -14.29 7.62
N GLU A 51 0.52 -13.35 8.39
CA GLU A 51 -0.21 -13.63 9.63
C GLU A 51 -1.46 -14.49 9.36
N SER A 52 -2.26 -14.14 8.36
CA SER A 52 -3.43 -14.92 7.92
C SER A 52 -3.04 -16.33 7.49
N PHE A 53 -1.91 -16.47 6.79
CA PHE A 53 -1.39 -17.78 6.40
C PHE A 53 -1.00 -18.64 7.61
N VAL A 54 -0.34 -18.07 8.62
CA VAL A 54 0.01 -18.79 9.86
C VAL A 54 -1.25 -19.20 10.63
N ALA A 55 -2.25 -18.32 10.70
CA ALA A 55 -3.55 -18.63 11.32
C ALA A 55 -4.25 -19.81 10.64
N HIS A 56 -4.26 -19.79 9.31
CA HIS A 56 -4.79 -20.88 8.49
C HIS A 56 -4.08 -22.21 8.75
N LEU A 57 -2.74 -22.22 8.75
CA LEU A 57 -1.96 -23.44 9.02
C LEU A 57 -2.19 -24.00 10.44
N SER A 58 -2.60 -23.14 11.37
CA SER A 58 -2.90 -23.51 12.75
C SER A 58 -4.36 -23.93 12.96
N ASN A 59 -5.20 -23.90 11.91
CA ASN A 59 -6.66 -24.05 11.97
C ASN A 59 -7.35 -23.06 12.94
N ASP A 60 -6.73 -21.92 13.20
CA ASP A 60 -7.31 -20.85 14.01
C ASP A 60 -8.11 -19.91 13.10
N HIS A 61 -9.37 -20.29 12.85
CA HIS A 61 -10.25 -19.55 11.95
C HIS A 61 -10.69 -18.19 12.52
N ASP A 62 -10.75 -18.04 13.84
CA ASP A 62 -11.10 -16.76 14.46
C ASP A 62 -9.98 -15.75 14.25
N TRP A 63 -8.72 -16.15 14.52
CA TRP A 63 -7.56 -15.32 14.20
C TRP A 63 -7.47 -15.00 12.70
N GLN A 64 -7.73 -16.00 11.84
CA GLN A 64 -7.74 -15.80 10.40
C GLN A 64 -8.78 -14.74 9.98
N HIS A 65 -10.01 -14.83 10.50
CA HIS A 65 -11.06 -13.85 10.21
C HIS A 65 -10.69 -12.45 10.71
N ASP A 66 -10.08 -12.33 11.88
CA ASP A 66 -9.62 -11.06 12.43
C ASP A 66 -8.58 -10.38 11.54
N VAL A 67 -7.62 -11.15 11.00
CA VAL A 67 -6.61 -10.65 10.08
C VAL A 67 -7.23 -10.25 8.74
N CYS A 68 -8.19 -11.02 8.22
CA CYS A 68 -8.91 -10.67 7.00
C CYS A 68 -9.68 -9.35 7.15
N ARG A 69 -10.35 -9.11 8.29
CA ARG A 69 -11.03 -7.83 8.55
C ARG A 69 -10.05 -6.65 8.53
N LYS A 70 -8.87 -6.78 9.14
CA LYS A 70 -7.82 -5.74 9.10
C LYS A 70 -7.33 -5.47 7.68
N LEU A 71 -7.18 -6.51 6.85
CA LEU A 71 -6.83 -6.35 5.44
C LEU A 71 -7.90 -5.58 4.68
N ASP A 72 -9.18 -5.93 4.89
CA ASP A 72 -10.31 -5.24 4.27
C ASP A 72 -10.37 -3.77 4.67
N GLU A 73 -10.16 -3.44 5.95
CA GLU A 73 -10.07 -2.06 6.43
C GLU A 73 -8.96 -1.26 5.72
N ILE A 74 -7.79 -1.86 5.55
CA ILE A 74 -6.68 -1.23 4.82
C ILE A 74 -7.06 -0.97 3.36
N PHE A 75 -7.74 -1.92 2.72
CA PHE A 75 -8.17 -1.80 1.33
C PHE A 75 -9.30 -0.77 1.15
N GLU A 76 -10.23 -0.66 2.09
CA GLU A 76 -11.34 0.31 2.02
C GLU A 76 -10.92 1.74 2.39
N SER A 77 -9.94 1.92 3.28
CA SER A 77 -9.52 3.22 3.82
C SER A 77 -9.12 4.28 2.78
N MET A 78 -8.95 3.92 1.50
CA MET A 78 -8.50 4.84 0.45
C MET A 78 -9.09 4.57 -0.95
N LYS A 79 -10.34 4.11 -1.05
CA LYS A 79 -11.10 4.22 -2.32
C LYS A 79 -11.45 5.68 -2.62
N ILE A 80 -10.49 6.47 -3.14
CA ILE A 80 -10.72 7.77 -3.81
C ILE A 80 -9.84 7.87 -5.07
#